data_AF-A0A1X7CHF8-F1
#
_entry.id   AF-A0A1X7CHF8-F1
#
_cell.length_a   1.000
_cell.length_b   1.000
_cell.length_c   1.000
_cell.angle_alpha   90.00
_cell.angle_beta   90.00
_cell.angle_gamma   90.00
#
_symmetry.space_group_name_H-M   'P 1'
#
loop_
_entity.id
_entity.type
_entity.pdbx_description
1 polymer ?
#
loop_
_entity_poly.entity_id
_entity_poly.type
_entity_poly.pdbx_seq_one_letter_code
_entity_poly.pdbx_strand_id
1 'polypeptide(L)'
;MAEKFYNSINQAWIKFGQEGWQISRRTFFNYVGKDKQVKPIGGKYYESDISELALQLGWVPVGKKVEAEQPDEEGLTGDAAKRFQEAKAKDKEYEAELRRLKLEQTQGKLIDRESVEMLMAGKTSVLDTGLRQLFLMKGRELIHAVEGNPEHEDAFIQLLNDELDELLSEFARTDEITMEFVSGNQFDS
;
A
#
# COMPACT_ATOMS: atom_id res chain seq x y z
N MET A 1 -2.73 -51.81 -11.58
CA MET A 1 -2.76 -50.89 -10.43
C MET A 1 -4.14 -50.25 -10.42
N ALA A 2 -4.82 -50.16 -9.28
CA ALA A 2 -6.16 -49.57 -9.22
C ALA A 2 -6.07 -48.09 -9.58
N GLU A 3 -6.78 -47.68 -10.64
CA GLU A 3 -6.77 -46.30 -11.11
C GLU A 3 -7.55 -45.43 -10.11
N LYS A 4 -6.88 -44.43 -9.53
CA LYS A 4 -7.52 -43.52 -8.57
C LYS A 4 -8.45 -42.56 -9.33
N PHE A 5 -9.67 -42.42 -8.84
CA PHE A 5 -10.67 -41.54 -9.42
C PHE A 5 -11.46 -40.78 -8.34
N TYR A 6 -12.03 -39.65 -8.75
CA TYR A 6 -12.83 -38.76 -7.92
C TYR A 6 -14.25 -38.67 -8.47
N ASN A 7 -15.25 -38.72 -7.59
CA ASN A 7 -16.67 -38.72 -7.97
C ASN A 7 -17.23 -37.31 -8.21
N SER A 8 -16.45 -36.27 -7.90
CA SER A 8 -16.83 -34.89 -8.17
C SER A 8 -15.61 -34.02 -8.41
N ILE A 9 -15.81 -32.90 -9.11
CA ILE A 9 -14.76 -31.91 -9.36
C ILE A 9 -14.23 -31.29 -8.05
N ASN A 10 -15.10 -31.10 -7.06
CA ASN A 10 -14.70 -30.58 -5.75
C ASN A 10 -13.84 -31.58 -4.99
N GLN A 11 -14.16 -32.88 -5.09
CA GLN A 11 -13.35 -33.94 -4.50
C GLN A 11 -11.98 -34.04 -5.19
N ALA A 12 -11.95 -33.93 -6.52
CA ALA A 12 -10.71 -33.85 -7.29
C ALA A 12 -9.88 -32.62 -6.87
N TRP A 13 -10.50 -31.45 -6.72
CA TRP A 13 -9.80 -30.25 -6.23
C TRP A 13 -9.17 -30.47 -4.85
N ILE A 14 -9.91 -31.01 -3.88
CA ILE A 14 -9.39 -31.17 -2.51
C ILE A 14 -8.22 -32.18 -2.51
N LYS A 15 -8.42 -33.35 -3.11
CA LYS A 15 -7.44 -34.46 -3.03
C LYS A 15 -6.26 -34.32 -3.97
N PHE A 16 -6.48 -33.79 -5.17
CA PHE A 16 -5.43 -33.59 -6.16
C PHE A 16 -4.89 -32.16 -6.08
N GLY A 17 -5.76 -31.15 -6.19
CA GLY A 17 -5.35 -29.77 -6.37
C GLY A 17 -4.96 -29.00 -5.11
N GLN A 18 -5.46 -29.37 -3.93
CA GLN A 18 -5.13 -28.70 -2.66
C GLN A 18 -4.13 -29.52 -1.83
N GLU A 19 -4.37 -30.83 -1.70
CA GLU A 19 -3.50 -31.72 -0.93
C GLU A 19 -2.29 -32.20 -1.73
N GLY A 20 -2.38 -32.28 -3.07
CA GLY A 20 -1.37 -32.93 -3.90
C GLY A 20 -0.54 -32.02 -4.80
N TRP A 21 -0.99 -30.81 -5.15
CA TRP A 21 -0.36 -29.92 -6.15
C TRP A 21 -0.49 -28.44 -5.77
N GLN A 22 0.52 -27.59 -6.05
CA GLN A 22 0.50 -26.16 -5.68
C GLN A 22 -0.22 -25.32 -6.75
N ILE A 23 -1.48 -25.63 -6.99
CA ILE A 23 -2.27 -24.96 -8.03
C ILE A 23 -3.34 -24.09 -7.40
N SER A 24 -3.62 -22.93 -8.00
CA SER A 24 -4.72 -22.08 -7.53
C SER A 24 -6.06 -22.74 -7.87
N ARG A 25 -7.05 -22.57 -7.00
CA ARG A 25 -8.42 -23.06 -7.25
C ARG A 25 -8.94 -22.58 -8.61
N ARG A 26 -8.74 -21.30 -8.92
CA ARG A 26 -9.15 -20.71 -10.20
C ARG A 26 -8.51 -21.44 -11.39
N THR A 27 -7.21 -21.74 -11.32
CA THR A 27 -6.48 -22.46 -12.36
C THR A 27 -7.05 -23.86 -12.55
N PHE A 28 -7.25 -24.62 -11.47
CA PHE A 28 -7.78 -25.98 -11.56
C PHE A 28 -9.15 -26.06 -12.25
N PHE A 29 -10.10 -25.22 -11.83
CA PHE A 29 -11.46 -25.21 -12.39
C PHE A 29 -11.53 -24.65 -13.83
N ASN A 30 -10.48 -23.98 -14.31
CA ASN A 30 -10.40 -23.56 -15.71
C ASN A 30 -10.10 -24.72 -16.66
N TYR A 31 -9.38 -25.76 -16.19
CA TYR A 31 -8.91 -26.85 -17.03
C TYR A 31 -9.59 -28.20 -16.77
N VAL A 32 -10.18 -28.41 -15.59
CA VAL A 32 -10.88 -29.65 -15.23
C VAL A 32 -12.38 -29.38 -15.12
N GLY A 33 -13.23 -30.18 -15.77
CA GLY A 33 -14.69 -30.01 -15.74
C GLY A 33 -15.39 -30.53 -17.00
N LYS A 34 -16.73 -30.51 -16.99
CA LYS A 34 -17.58 -31.10 -18.05
C LYS A 34 -17.23 -30.61 -19.46
N ASP A 35 -16.91 -29.32 -19.60
CA ASP A 35 -16.59 -28.68 -20.89
C ASP A 35 -15.12 -28.22 -20.97
N LYS A 36 -14.23 -28.82 -20.17
CA LYS A 36 -12.82 -28.41 -20.07
C LYS A 36 -11.90 -29.45 -20.72
N GLN A 37 -10.59 -29.26 -20.56
CA GLN A 37 -9.57 -30.13 -21.15
C GLN A 37 -9.62 -31.53 -20.53
N VAL A 38 -9.76 -31.62 -19.20
CA VAL A 38 -10.01 -32.91 -18.52
C VAL A 38 -11.50 -33.03 -18.20
N LYS A 39 -12.18 -33.90 -18.95
CA LYS A 39 -13.62 -34.16 -18.83
C LYS A 39 -13.89 -35.40 -17.98
N PRO A 40 -15.00 -35.45 -17.24
CA PRO A 40 -15.35 -36.64 -16.48
C PRO A 40 -15.76 -37.79 -17.42
N ILE A 41 -15.11 -38.94 -17.28
CA ILE A 41 -15.46 -40.18 -18.01
C ILE A 41 -16.41 -40.98 -17.11
N GLY A 42 -17.66 -41.15 -17.54
CA GLY A 42 -18.68 -41.82 -16.73
C GLY A 42 -19.03 -41.07 -15.43
N GLY A 43 -18.85 -39.74 -15.41
CA GLY A 43 -19.09 -38.91 -14.22
C GLY A 43 -17.93 -38.90 -13.20
N LYS A 44 -16.83 -39.61 -13.49
CA LYS A 44 -15.64 -39.70 -12.63
C LYS A 44 -14.47 -38.94 -13.25
N TYR A 45 -13.64 -38.35 -12.40
CA TYR A 45 -12.41 -37.67 -12.78
C TYR A 45 -11.23 -38.56 -12.40
N TYR A 46 -10.46 -39.01 -13.38
CA TYR A 46 -9.32 -39.91 -13.13
C TYR A 46 -8.07 -39.09 -12.78
N GLU A 47 -7.32 -39.58 -11.79
CA GLU A 47 -6.08 -38.93 -11.35
C GLU A 47 -5.00 -38.96 -12.44
N SER A 48 -5.00 -40.01 -13.28
CA SER A 48 -4.13 -40.15 -14.46
C SER A 48 -4.32 -39.00 -15.44
N ASP A 49 -5.56 -38.74 -15.86
CA ASP A 49 -5.89 -37.66 -16.81
C ASP A 49 -5.50 -36.27 -16.26
N ILE A 50 -5.79 -36.02 -14.97
CA ILE A 50 -5.44 -34.74 -14.34
C ILE A 50 -3.92 -34.61 -14.19
N SER A 51 -3.20 -35.71 -13.90
CA SER A 51 -1.74 -35.72 -13.80
C SER A 51 -1.05 -35.48 -15.15
N GLU A 52 -1.56 -36.09 -16.23
CA GLU A 52 -1.03 -35.87 -17.58
C GLU A 52 -1.19 -34.42 -18.00
N LEU A 53 -2.38 -33.85 -17.77
CA LEU A 53 -2.62 -32.42 -17.98
C LEU A 53 -1.70 -31.56 -17.11
N ALA A 54 -1.53 -31.92 -15.84
CA ALA A 54 -0.70 -31.18 -14.90
C ALA A 54 0.78 -31.16 -15.34
N LEU A 55 1.28 -32.28 -15.88
CA LEU A 55 2.62 -32.35 -16.48
C LEU A 55 2.73 -31.53 -17.77
N GLN A 56 1.71 -31.59 -18.64
CA GLN A 56 1.68 -30.79 -19.87
C GLN A 56 1.68 -29.27 -19.59
N LEU A 57 1.01 -28.85 -18.51
CA LEU A 57 0.92 -27.46 -18.08
C LEU A 57 2.03 -27.04 -17.10
N GLY A 58 2.94 -27.95 -16.73
CA GLY A 58 4.06 -27.67 -15.83
C GLY A 58 3.66 -27.38 -14.38
N TRP A 59 2.58 -27.96 -13.87
CA TRP A 59 2.19 -27.83 -12.46
C TRP A 59 3.18 -28.57 -11.55
N VAL A 60 3.26 -28.19 -10.27
CA VAL A 60 4.22 -28.77 -9.31
C VAL A 60 3.48 -29.51 -8.19
N PRO A 61 3.80 -30.79 -7.89
CA PRO A 61 3.19 -31.54 -6.79
C PRO A 61 3.64 -31.06 -5.41
N VAL A 62 2.68 -30.89 -4.49
CA VAL A 62 2.88 -30.56 -3.06
C VAL A 62 3.49 -31.78 -2.37
N GLY A 63 4.80 -31.73 -2.12
CA GLY A 63 5.55 -32.82 -1.50
C GLY A 63 7.01 -32.83 -1.93
N LYS A 64 7.31 -32.33 -3.14
CA LYS A 64 8.60 -31.70 -3.38
C LYS A 64 8.49 -30.28 -2.85
N LYS A 65 9.02 -30.04 -1.65
CA LYS A 65 9.66 -28.74 -1.40
C LYS A 65 10.68 -28.62 -2.52
N VAL A 66 10.38 -27.83 -3.53
CA VAL A 66 11.44 -27.14 -4.23
C VAL A 66 11.99 -26.20 -3.15
N GLU A 67 12.90 -26.71 -2.28
CA GLU A 67 14.10 -25.91 -2.03
C GLU A 67 14.45 -25.42 -3.42
N ALA A 68 14.39 -24.11 -3.65
CA ALA A 68 14.70 -23.54 -4.94
C ALA A 68 16.02 -24.18 -5.40
N GLU A 69 15.92 -25.25 -6.20
CA GLU A 69 17.01 -25.79 -6.97
C GLU A 69 17.37 -24.56 -7.78
N GLN A 70 18.50 -23.95 -7.39
CA GLN A 70 19.24 -23.10 -8.30
C GLN A 70 19.24 -23.91 -9.58
N PRO A 71 18.63 -23.40 -10.67
CA PRO A 71 18.45 -24.22 -11.85
C PRO A 71 19.82 -24.77 -12.22
N ASP A 72 19.92 -26.09 -12.18
CA ASP A 72 21.07 -26.84 -12.65
C ASP A 72 21.45 -26.24 -14.01
N GLU A 73 22.74 -25.97 -14.19
CA GLU A 73 23.33 -25.30 -15.35
C GLU A 73 23.14 -26.05 -16.69
N GLU A 74 22.14 -26.91 -16.82
CA GLU A 74 21.88 -27.73 -18.00
C GLU A 74 20.42 -27.60 -18.44
N GLY A 75 20.15 -26.62 -19.30
CA GLY A 75 18.98 -26.73 -20.20
C GLY A 75 18.26 -25.46 -20.61
N LEU A 76 18.56 -24.28 -20.05
CA LEU A 76 17.99 -23.03 -20.57
C LEU A 76 18.91 -22.44 -21.63
N THR A 77 18.43 -22.37 -22.87
CA THR A 77 19.02 -21.50 -23.90
C THR A 77 19.27 -20.11 -23.30
N GLY A 78 20.49 -19.58 -23.52
CA GLY A 78 21.07 -18.49 -22.73
C GLY A 78 20.26 -17.18 -22.63
N ASP A 79 19.23 -17.00 -23.45
CA ASP A 79 18.33 -15.86 -23.40
C ASP A 79 17.25 -15.98 -22.31
N ALA A 80 16.75 -17.18 -22.03
CA ALA A 80 15.74 -17.42 -21.00
C ALA A 80 16.34 -17.38 -19.58
N ALA A 81 17.56 -17.92 -19.42
CA ALA A 81 18.28 -17.89 -18.14
C ALA A 81 18.65 -16.45 -17.73
N LYS A 82 19.09 -15.62 -18.69
CA LYS A 82 19.38 -14.20 -18.44
C LYS A 82 18.14 -13.43 -18.01
N ARG A 83 17.01 -13.59 -18.71
CA ARG A 83 15.74 -12.91 -18.34
C ARG A 83 15.25 -13.31 -16.96
N PHE A 84 15.42 -14.58 -16.57
CA PHE A 84 15.05 -15.04 -15.24
C PHE A 84 15.96 -14.45 -14.15
N GLN A 85 17.28 -14.40 -14.40
CA GLN A 85 18.22 -13.77 -13.48
C GLN A 85 17.98 -12.26 -13.35
N GLU A 86 17.71 -11.56 -14.46
CA GLU A 86 17.37 -10.13 -14.47
C GLU A 86 16.06 -9.85 -13.71
N ALA A 87 15.02 -10.66 -13.90
CA ALA A 87 13.77 -10.52 -13.16
C ALA A 87 13.98 -10.73 -11.65
N LYS A 88 14.75 -11.76 -11.27
CA LYS A 88 15.07 -12.04 -9.87
C LYS A 88 15.97 -10.97 -9.23
N ALA A 89 16.85 -10.35 -10.01
CA ALA A 89 17.63 -9.20 -9.56
C ALA A 89 16.74 -7.98 -9.29
N LYS A 90 15.82 -7.67 -10.22
CA LYS A 90 14.84 -6.59 -10.05
C LYS A 90 13.94 -6.82 -8.84
N ASP A 91 13.43 -8.03 -8.64
CA ASP A 91 12.59 -8.34 -7.47
C ASP A 91 13.35 -8.11 -6.16
N LYS A 92 14.64 -8.49 -6.10
CA LYS A 92 15.49 -8.21 -4.94
C LYS A 92 15.74 -6.72 -4.72
N GLU A 93 15.93 -5.96 -5.80
CA GLU A 93 16.07 -4.50 -5.74
C GLU A 93 14.79 -3.85 -5.20
N TYR A 94 13.61 -4.25 -5.71
CA TYR A 94 12.33 -3.78 -5.22
C TYR A 94 12.10 -4.11 -3.74
N GLU A 95 12.43 -5.33 -3.30
CA GLU A 95 12.34 -5.70 -1.88
C GLU A 95 13.28 -4.86 -1.00
N ALA A 96 14.49 -4.59 -1.47
CA ALA A 96 15.46 -3.76 -0.76
C ALA A 96 14.98 -2.30 -0.66
N GLU A 97 14.45 -1.74 -1.74
CA GLU A 97 13.83 -0.41 -1.79
C GLU A 97 12.65 -0.33 -0.81
N LEU A 98 11.77 -1.34 -0.81
CA LEU A 98 10.60 -1.36 0.08
C LEU A 98 11.00 -1.45 1.55
N ARG A 99 12.04 -2.23 1.87
CA ARG A 99 12.61 -2.29 3.24
C ARG A 99 13.24 -0.96 3.63
N ARG A 100 13.92 -0.29 2.71
CA ARG A 100 14.49 1.04 2.93
C ARG A 100 13.40 2.08 3.20
N LEU A 101 12.36 2.13 2.38
CA LEU A 101 11.22 3.05 2.57
C LEU A 101 10.51 2.81 3.91
N LYS A 102 10.29 1.54 4.29
CA LYS A 102 9.72 1.20 5.61
C LYS A 102 10.63 1.64 6.75
N LEU A 103 11.95 1.50 6.61
CA LEU A 103 12.92 1.95 7.61
C LEU A 103 12.95 3.48 7.71
N GLU A 104 12.85 4.20 6.59
CA GLU A 104 12.76 5.65 6.56
C GLU A 104 11.44 6.15 7.17
N GLN A 105 10.34 5.42 6.98
CA GLN A 105 9.06 5.66 7.63
C GLN A 105 9.13 5.44 9.15
N THR A 106 9.73 4.34 9.63
CA THR A 106 9.88 4.09 11.08
C THR A 106 10.86 5.05 11.75
N GLN A 107 11.83 5.58 10.99
CA GLN A 107 12.72 6.66 11.43
C GLN A 107 12.06 8.05 11.43
N GLY A 108 10.78 8.16 11.04
CA GLY A 108 10.05 9.43 11.00
C GLY A 108 10.45 10.35 9.86
N LYS A 109 11.22 9.87 8.87
CA LYS A 109 11.65 10.66 7.70
C LYS A 109 10.60 10.67 6.58
N LEU A 110 9.68 9.71 6.59
CA LEU A 110 8.57 9.62 5.66
C LEU A 110 7.27 9.57 6.46
N ILE A 111 6.36 10.50 6.16
CA ILE A 111 4.99 10.48 6.65
C ILE A 111 4.05 10.13 5.51
N ASP A 112 2.95 9.46 5.83
CA ASP A 112 1.94 9.13 4.84
C ASP A 112 1.27 10.40 4.30
N ARG A 113 0.84 10.38 3.03
CA ARG A 113 0.23 11.54 2.39
C ARG A 113 -1.01 12.04 3.14
N GLU A 114 -1.86 11.15 3.62
CA GLU A 114 -3.05 11.52 4.39
C GLU A 114 -2.65 12.23 5.69
N SER A 115 -1.55 11.78 6.31
CA SER A 115 -0.99 12.40 7.50
C SER A 115 -0.41 13.80 7.22
N VAL A 116 0.23 14.00 6.06
CA VAL A 116 0.67 15.33 5.60
C VAL A 116 -0.52 16.27 5.45
N GLU A 117 -1.56 15.83 4.73
CA GLU A 117 -2.74 16.65 4.45
C GLU A 117 -3.46 17.03 5.76
N MET A 118 -3.58 16.10 6.71
CA MET A 118 -4.12 16.37 8.05
C MET A 118 -3.26 17.37 8.84
N LEU A 119 -1.94 17.18 8.89
CA LEU A 119 -1.04 18.10 9.58
C LEU A 119 -1.11 19.51 8.99
N MET A 120 -1.15 19.62 7.67
CA MET A 120 -1.29 20.90 6.97
C MET A 120 -2.64 21.57 7.26
N ALA A 121 -3.73 20.80 7.30
CA ALA A 121 -5.05 21.33 7.67
C ALA A 121 -5.05 21.86 9.10
N GLY A 122 -4.56 21.09 10.07
CA GLY A 122 -4.45 21.51 11.46
C GLY A 122 -3.57 22.75 11.63
N LYS A 123 -2.39 22.76 11.00
CA LYS A 123 -1.48 23.91 10.96
C LYS A 123 -2.18 25.16 10.40
N THR A 124 -2.89 25.02 9.29
CA THR A 124 -3.63 26.13 8.68
C THR A 124 -4.72 26.67 9.62
N SER A 125 -5.45 25.80 10.33
CA SER A 125 -6.46 26.23 11.30
C SER A 125 -5.88 27.00 12.50
N VAL A 126 -4.74 26.55 13.01
CA VAL A 126 -4.01 27.27 14.08
C VAL A 126 -3.57 28.64 13.60
N LEU A 127 -3.00 28.73 12.39
CA LEU A 127 -2.58 29.99 11.81
C LEU A 127 -3.76 30.96 11.56
N ASP A 128 -4.88 30.49 11.01
CA ASP A 128 -6.09 31.32 10.83
C ASP A 128 -6.62 31.86 12.16
N THR A 129 -6.64 31.01 13.19
CA THR A 129 -7.07 31.40 14.54
C THR A 129 -6.14 32.46 15.13
N GLY A 130 -4.82 32.26 15.02
CA GLY A 130 -3.82 33.21 15.47
C GLY A 130 -3.93 34.57 14.77
N LEU A 131 -4.12 34.57 13.44
CA LEU A 131 -4.35 35.80 12.67
C LEU A 131 -5.59 36.55 13.14
N ARG A 132 -6.72 35.85 13.34
CA ARG A 132 -7.95 36.48 13.85
C ARG A 132 -7.76 37.08 15.24
N GLN A 133 -7.07 36.37 16.14
CA GLN A 133 -6.76 36.86 17.47
C GLN A 133 -5.84 38.08 17.44
N LEU A 134 -4.82 38.10 16.58
CA LEU A 134 -3.94 39.26 16.38
C LEU A 134 -4.78 40.50 16.08
N PHE A 135 -5.69 40.46 15.11
CA PHE A 135 -6.55 41.60 14.79
C PHE A 135 -7.47 42.01 15.94
N LEU A 136 -8.00 41.05 16.71
CA LEU A 136 -8.89 41.34 17.84
C LEU A 136 -8.13 41.99 19.01
N MET A 137 -6.93 41.52 19.32
CA MET A 137 -6.12 42.03 20.43
C MET A 137 -5.46 43.36 20.06
N LYS A 138 -4.85 43.43 18.87
CA LYS A 138 -4.06 44.57 18.40
C LYS A 138 -4.89 45.63 17.69
N GLY A 139 -6.16 45.38 17.39
CA GLY A 139 -7.02 46.32 16.67
C GLY A 139 -7.04 47.73 17.29
N ARG A 140 -7.02 47.85 18.62
CA ARG A 140 -6.94 49.16 19.29
C ARG A 140 -5.56 49.83 19.15
N GLU A 141 -4.49 49.07 19.26
CA GLU A 141 -3.11 49.56 19.09
C GLU A 141 -2.88 50.01 17.64
N LEU A 142 -3.36 49.21 16.68
CA LEU A 142 -3.34 49.51 15.26
C LEU A 142 -4.11 50.80 14.95
N ILE A 143 -5.34 50.95 15.45
CA ILE A 143 -6.13 52.18 15.26
C ILE A 143 -5.43 53.39 15.91
N HIS A 144 -4.85 53.21 17.10
CA HIS A 144 -4.13 54.27 17.78
C HIS A 144 -2.84 54.68 17.05
N ALA A 145 -2.11 53.73 16.48
CA ALA A 145 -0.88 54.00 15.74
C ALA A 145 -1.10 54.88 14.51
N VAL A 146 -2.25 54.73 13.84
CA VAL A 146 -2.54 55.53 12.64
C VAL A 146 -3.24 56.84 13.01
N GLU A 147 -3.99 56.90 14.11
CA GLU A 147 -4.87 58.02 14.48
C GLU A 147 -5.83 58.47 13.34
N GLY A 148 -6.05 57.61 12.34
CA GLY A 148 -6.74 57.95 11.10
C GLY A 148 -5.97 58.87 10.15
N ASN A 149 -4.68 59.12 10.39
CA ASN A 149 -3.79 59.91 9.55
C ASN A 149 -3.06 59.02 8.51
N PRO A 150 -3.28 59.23 7.20
CA PRO A 150 -2.56 58.51 6.15
C PRO A 150 -1.04 58.64 6.20
N GLU A 151 -0.48 59.70 6.79
CA GLU A 151 0.99 59.85 6.92
C GLU A 151 1.64 58.80 7.83
N HIS A 152 0.85 58.09 8.65
CA HIS A 152 1.31 57.00 9.50
C HIS A 152 1.17 55.62 8.85
N GLU A 153 0.83 55.54 7.55
CA GLU A 153 0.68 54.28 6.81
C GLU A 153 1.94 53.40 6.90
N ASP A 154 3.14 53.97 6.73
CA ASP A 154 4.40 53.22 6.82
C ASP A 154 4.60 52.60 8.21
N ALA A 155 4.28 53.35 9.28
CA ALA A 155 4.37 52.88 10.65
C ALA A 155 3.33 51.79 10.95
N PHE A 156 2.13 51.91 10.39
CA PHE A 156 1.09 50.89 10.47
C PHE A 156 1.51 49.58 9.79
N ILE A 157 2.04 49.68 8.57
CA ILE A 157 2.51 48.51 7.80
C ILE A 157 3.66 47.82 8.54
N GLN A 158 4.61 48.58 9.09
CA GLN A 158 5.70 48.00 9.90
C GLN A 158 5.17 47.27 11.13
N LEU A 159 4.29 47.90 11.92
CA LEU A 159 3.71 47.26 13.11
C LEU A 159 2.98 45.96 12.76
N LEU A 160 2.23 45.94 11.66
CA LEU A 160 1.53 44.74 11.21
C LEU A 160 2.50 43.64 10.77
N ASN A 161 3.57 44.00 10.07
CA ASN A 161 4.59 43.05 9.64
C ASN A 161 5.34 42.45 10.83
N ASP A 162 5.70 43.25 11.84
CA ASP A 162 6.38 42.77 13.04
C ASP A 162 5.54 41.73 13.78
N GLU A 163 4.23 41.98 13.94
CA GLU A 163 3.29 41.04 14.59
C GLU A 163 3.05 39.78 13.74
N LEU A 164 3.03 39.92 12.41
CA LEU A 164 2.94 38.78 11.49
C LEU A 164 4.21 37.94 11.54
N ASP A 165 5.39 38.57 11.58
CA ASP A 165 6.67 37.88 11.67
C ASP A 165 6.80 37.11 12.99
N GLU A 166 6.29 37.65 14.10
CA GLU A 166 6.21 36.94 15.38
C GLU A 166 5.29 35.71 15.28
N LEU A 167 4.08 35.87 14.74
CA LEU A 167 3.13 34.77 14.56
C LEU A 167 3.66 33.68 13.63
N LEU A 168 4.29 34.06 12.52
CA LEU A 168 4.87 33.13 11.55
C LEU A 168 6.12 32.44 12.12
N SER A 169 6.91 33.14 12.92
CA SER A 169 8.05 32.56 13.63
C SER A 169 7.62 31.52 14.66
N GLU A 170 6.55 31.80 15.41
CA GLU A 170 5.96 30.82 16.32
C GLU A 170 5.40 29.62 15.55
N PHE A 171 4.65 29.86 14.47
CA PHE A 171 4.13 28.82 13.59
C PHE A 171 5.22 27.91 13.02
N ALA A 172 6.37 28.47 12.63
CA ALA A 172 7.51 27.73 12.09
C ALA A 172 8.25 26.90 13.16
N ARG A 173 8.17 27.27 14.44
CA ARG A 173 8.78 26.53 15.56
C ARG A 173 7.89 25.43 16.13
N THR A 174 6.61 25.39 15.78
CA THR A 174 5.69 24.37 16.28
C THR A 174 5.97 23.01 15.62
N ASP A 175 6.97 22.32 16.17
CA ASP A 175 7.41 20.99 15.75
C ASP A 175 6.46 19.88 16.20
N GLU A 176 5.69 20.09 17.28
CA GLU A 176 4.72 19.13 17.81
C GLU A 176 3.33 19.76 17.91
N ILE A 177 2.38 19.26 17.12
CA ILE A 177 0.95 19.58 17.25
C ILE A 177 0.24 18.31 17.68
N THR A 178 -0.16 18.26 18.94
CA THR A 178 -1.01 17.18 19.46
C THR A 178 -2.45 17.47 19.04
N MET A 179 -2.94 16.77 18.03
CA MET A 179 -4.34 16.84 17.62
C MET A 179 -5.15 15.75 18.31
N GLU A 180 -6.01 16.14 19.25
CA GLU A 180 -7.03 15.26 19.83
C GLU A 180 -8.37 15.50 19.12
N PHE A 181 -8.80 14.56 18.30
CA PHE A 181 -10.12 14.60 17.68
C PHE A 181 -11.13 13.88 18.56
N VAL A 182 -12.08 14.63 19.10
CA VAL A 182 -13.30 14.05 19.69
C VAL A 182 -14.24 13.74 18.52
N SER A 183 -14.35 12.47 18.15
CA SER A 183 -15.39 12.01 17.24
C SER A 183 -16.75 12.24 17.90
N GLY A 184 -17.40 13.35 17.53
CA GLY A 184 -18.77 13.63 17.92
C GLY A 184 -19.68 12.54 17.36
N ASN A 185 -20.13 11.63 18.23
CA ASN A 185 -21.24 10.73 17.98
C ASN A 185 -22.50 11.58 17.79
N GLN A 186 -22.74 12.04 16.56
CA GLN A 186 -24.07 12.44 16.13
C GLN A 186 -24.60 11.31 15.26
N PHE A 187 -25.59 10.58 15.78
CA PHE A 187 -26.73 9.95 15.09
C PHE A 187 -27.35 8.89 16.03
N ASP A 188 -28.33 9.30 16.83
CA ASP A 188 -29.68 8.69 16.81
C ASP A 188 -30.61 9.41 17.80
N SER A 189 -31.59 10.13 17.25
CA SER A 189 -32.86 10.48 17.90
C SER A 189 -33.92 10.65 16.82
#